data_AF-A0A520Y6T5-F1
#
_entry.id   AF-A0A520Y6T5-F1
#
_cell.length_a   1.000
_cell.length_b   1.000
_cell.length_c   1.000
_cell.angle_alpha   90.00
_cell.angle_beta   90.00
_cell.angle_gamma   90.00
#
_symmetry.space_group_name_H-M   'P 1'
#
loop_
_entity.id
_entity.type
_entity.pdbx_description
1 polymer ?
#
loop_
_entity_poly.entity_id
_entity_poly.type
_entity_poly.pdbx_seq_one_letter_code
_entity_poly.pdbx_strand_id
1 'polypeptide(L)'
;MHSLFWKLFGAFWVTSLVILAASIFVSFKIADEQAPYSFADPREIDQLLQAILQVDGVEGLEKHIANPGNFPAGQTVYLIDSNGKDFLQRKLPERVYKRARRIWSSASQHRPERNESHRHARRLRQSLLVTDDGQMLLAMPGPAPRGRLGFLLAGSARWAVLGLAAAISLLSFWLLSRSLARPVDRISEAAALLAAGDMTSRVGEGAYTRDEIGQLAEQFDRMALELDQQSRTRLEMFRNIAHELRAPLTRLQIATELLERKPESSAQQLKRVRYEIERIEALASQVLALARAEQLYNSDDSTLIGQTVRQVILDAEFEAGATGVHIEFTEPSDDMLIKG
;
A
#
# COMPACT_ATOMS: atom_id res chain seq x y z
N MET A 1 0.90 -5.40 -15.68
CA MET A 1 1.03 -5.93 -14.30
C MET A 1 1.77 -4.95 -13.37
N HIS A 2 1.49 -3.63 -13.43
CA HIS A 2 2.21 -2.65 -12.60
C HIS A 2 1.29 -1.63 -11.88
N SER A 3 -0.02 -1.68 -12.03
CA SER A 3 -0.92 -0.59 -11.58
C SER A 3 -1.09 -0.54 -10.06
N LEU A 4 -1.25 -1.68 -9.40
CA LEU A 4 -1.47 -1.78 -7.95
C LEU A 4 -0.18 -1.49 -7.19
N PHE A 5 0.96 -1.97 -7.70
CA PHE A 5 2.27 -1.63 -7.16
C PHE A 5 2.49 -0.12 -7.20
N TRP A 6 2.26 0.54 -8.35
CA TRP A 6 2.42 1.99 -8.46
C TRP A 6 1.40 2.78 -7.62
N LYS A 7 0.19 2.27 -7.42
CA LYS A 7 -0.78 2.85 -6.45
C LYS A 7 -0.26 2.76 -5.02
N LEU A 8 0.20 1.59 -4.57
CA LEU A 8 0.75 1.38 -3.24
C LEU A 8 1.99 2.23 -3.01
N PHE A 9 2.92 2.19 -3.96
CA PHE A 9 4.16 2.97 -3.93
C PHE A 9 3.87 4.47 -3.93
N GLY A 10 2.96 4.93 -4.80
CA GLY A 10 2.54 6.33 -4.86
C GLY A 10 1.89 6.78 -3.55
N ALA A 11 0.97 5.99 -2.98
CA ALA A 11 0.35 6.29 -1.69
C ALA A 11 1.39 6.36 -0.56
N PHE A 12 2.34 5.44 -0.53
CA PHE A 12 3.44 5.44 0.44
C PHE A 12 4.33 6.70 0.32
N TRP A 13 4.68 7.11 -0.90
CA TRP A 13 5.50 8.30 -1.10
C TRP A 13 4.75 9.59 -0.83
N VAL A 14 3.47 9.68 -1.23
CA VAL A 14 2.63 10.84 -0.92
C VAL A 14 2.47 10.98 0.59
N THR A 15 2.19 9.90 1.31
CA THR A 15 2.10 9.95 2.78
C THR A 15 3.41 10.33 3.43
N SER A 16 4.51 9.74 3.01
CA SER A 16 5.85 10.09 3.51
C SER A 16 6.19 11.56 3.24
N LEU A 17 5.85 12.08 2.07
CA LEU A 17 6.10 13.48 1.69
C LEU A 17 5.20 14.43 2.48
N VAL A 18 3.92 14.10 2.68
CA VAL A 18 2.99 14.89 3.50
C VAL A 18 3.44 14.90 4.96
N ILE A 19 3.87 13.77 5.52
CA ILE A 19 4.43 13.69 6.88
C ILE A 19 5.70 14.54 6.98
N LEU A 20 6.59 14.47 6.00
CA LEU A 20 7.83 15.23 5.97
C LEU A 20 7.56 16.74 5.83
N ALA A 21 6.66 17.14 4.94
CA ALA A 21 6.25 18.53 4.75
C ALA A 21 5.54 19.07 6.00
N ALA A 22 4.66 18.29 6.62
CA ALA A 22 4.00 18.65 7.87
C ALA A 22 4.99 18.79 9.02
N SER A 23 5.96 17.89 9.14
CA SER A 23 7.06 17.95 10.11
C SER A 23 7.89 19.23 9.92
N ILE A 24 8.24 19.54 8.67
CA ILE A 24 8.96 20.77 8.31
C ILE A 24 8.12 22.01 8.63
N PHE A 25 6.83 22.02 8.30
CA PHE A 25 5.93 23.15 8.54
C PHE A 25 5.73 23.43 10.03
N VAL A 26 5.48 22.39 10.82
CA VAL A 26 5.37 22.48 12.28
C VAL A 26 6.70 22.96 12.88
N SER A 27 7.83 22.48 12.35
CA SER A 27 9.17 22.96 12.73
C SER A 27 9.32 24.46 12.44
N PHE A 28 8.98 24.93 11.24
CA PHE A 28 9.06 26.35 10.89
C PHE A 28 8.17 27.23 11.76
N LYS A 29 6.95 26.80 12.08
CA LYS A 29 5.99 27.58 12.87
C LYS A 29 6.32 27.63 14.36
N ILE A 30 6.78 26.53 14.96
CA ILE A 30 7.07 26.50 16.41
C ILE A 30 8.51 26.98 16.70
N ALA A 31 9.47 26.81 15.78
CA ALA A 31 10.81 27.34 15.93
C ALA A 31 10.84 28.88 16.09
N ASP A 32 9.87 29.58 15.51
CA ASP A 32 9.75 31.03 15.61
C ASP A 32 9.29 31.49 17.02
N GLU A 33 8.53 30.66 17.75
CA GLU A 33 7.95 31.02 19.05
C GLU A 33 8.75 30.53 20.27
N GLN A 34 9.45 29.38 20.18
CA GLN A 34 9.98 28.67 21.36
C GLN A 34 11.48 28.42 21.38
N ALA A 35 12.27 28.94 20.44
CA ALA A 35 13.71 28.71 20.37
C ALA A 35 14.38 28.87 21.75
N PRO A 36 14.89 27.79 22.38
CA PRO A 36 15.60 27.89 23.64
C PRO A 36 16.92 28.59 23.34
N TYR A 37 17.08 29.81 23.82
CA TYR A 37 18.30 30.58 23.64
C TYR A 37 19.43 29.93 24.43
N SER A 38 20.47 29.45 23.74
CA SER A 38 21.74 29.19 24.41
C SER A 38 22.42 30.54 24.55
N PHE A 39 22.57 31.03 25.78
CA PHE A 39 23.50 32.11 26.03
C PHE A 39 24.91 31.49 25.95
N ALA A 40 25.83 32.08 25.20
CA ALA A 40 27.25 31.76 25.39
C ALA A 40 27.61 32.02 26.86
N ASP A 41 28.63 31.32 27.38
CA ASP A 41 29.06 31.53 28.77
C ASP A 41 29.37 33.02 28.95
N PRO A 42 28.66 33.76 29.83
CA PRO A 42 28.80 35.21 29.94
C PRO A 42 30.25 35.66 30.07
N ARG A 43 31.07 34.83 30.73
CA ARG A 43 32.49 35.07 30.97
C ARG A 43 33.32 35.23 29.69
N GLU A 44 33.03 34.47 28.64
CA GLU A 44 33.79 34.55 27.39
C GLU A 44 33.49 35.84 26.64
N ILE A 45 32.22 36.24 26.61
CA ILE A 45 31.79 37.51 26.03
C ILE A 45 32.38 38.67 26.84
N ASP A 46 32.28 38.61 28.17
CA ASP A 46 32.75 39.67 29.06
C ASP A 46 34.27 39.88 28.93
N GLN A 47 35.06 38.79 28.87
CA GLN A 47 36.52 38.86 28.67
C GLN A 47 36.89 39.45 27.30
N LEU A 48 36.19 39.04 26.24
CA LEU A 48 36.41 39.54 24.89
C LEU A 48 36.10 41.03 24.78
N LEU A 49 34.97 41.47 25.33
CA LEU A 49 34.57 42.88 25.30
C LEU A 49 35.51 43.76 26.14
N GLN A 50 35.96 43.28 27.29
CA GLN A 50 36.97 43.99 28.09
C GLN A 50 38.31 44.09 27.38
N ALA A 51 38.76 43.03 26.71
CA ALA A 51 40.01 43.04 25.94
C ALA A 51 39.96 44.04 24.78
N ILE A 52 38.83 44.10 24.05
CA ILE A 52 38.64 45.07 22.96
C ILE A 52 38.61 46.50 23.50
N LEU A 53 37.90 46.73 24.62
CA LEU A 53 37.82 48.05 25.24
C LEU A 53 39.19 48.57 25.69
N GLN A 54 40.10 47.70 26.15
CA GLN A 54 41.45 48.09 26.56
C GLN A 54 42.40 48.38 25.40
N VAL A 55 42.20 47.76 24.24
CA VAL A 55 43.13 47.83 23.10
C VAL A 55 42.69 48.89 22.09
N ASP A 56 41.41 48.86 21.69
CA ASP A 56 40.85 49.68 20.61
C ASP A 56 39.83 50.71 21.12
N GLY A 57 39.62 50.80 22.44
CA GLY A 57 38.67 51.71 23.05
C GLY A 57 37.22 51.46 22.62
N VAL A 58 36.40 52.51 22.71
CA VAL A 58 34.97 52.47 22.39
C VAL A 58 34.71 52.24 20.90
N GLU A 59 35.59 52.75 20.03
CA GLU A 59 35.43 52.62 18.57
C GLU A 59 35.64 51.18 18.09
N GLY A 60 36.58 50.44 18.70
CA GLY A 60 36.76 49.01 18.44
C GLY A 60 35.57 48.18 18.90
N LEU A 61 34.98 48.54 20.05
CA LEU A 61 33.80 47.90 20.59
C LEU A 61 32.60 48.07 19.64
N GLU A 62 32.42 49.26 19.06
CA GLU A 62 31.37 49.56 18.09
C GLU A 62 31.50 48.69 16.83
N LYS A 63 32.70 48.65 16.22
CA LYS A 63 32.99 47.85 15.02
C LYS A 63 32.80 46.36 15.26
N HIS A 64 33.20 45.87 16.44
CA HIS A 64 33.08 44.45 16.76
C HIS A 64 31.63 44.01 16.96
N ILE A 65 30.80 44.87 17.56
CA ILE A 65 29.40 44.57 17.87
C ILE A 65 28.46 44.80 16.69
N ALA A 66 28.87 45.61 15.72
CA ALA A 66 28.13 45.84 14.49
C ALA A 66 27.93 44.56 13.66
N ASN A 67 28.83 43.58 13.73
CA ASN A 67 28.74 42.33 12.99
C ASN A 67 28.45 41.12 13.92
N PRO A 68 27.26 40.49 13.83
CA PRO A 68 26.91 39.31 14.64
C PRO A 68 27.86 38.13 14.46
N GLY A 69 28.58 38.04 13.33
CA GLY A 69 29.55 36.97 13.07
C GLY A 69 30.81 37.02 13.93
N ASN A 70 31.04 38.10 14.67
CA ASN A 70 32.21 38.29 15.51
C ASN A 70 32.11 37.59 16.88
N PHE A 71 30.91 37.17 17.28
CA PHE A 71 30.70 36.43 18.53
C PHE A 71 30.49 34.93 18.27
N PRO A 72 30.84 34.06 19.24
CA PRO A 72 30.59 32.63 19.15
C PRO A 72 29.13 32.33 18.78
N ALA A 73 28.93 31.40 17.85
CA ALA A 73 27.61 31.01 17.32
C ALA A 73 26.80 32.12 16.60
N GLY A 74 27.45 33.20 16.13
CA GLY A 74 26.77 34.28 15.40
C GLY A 74 25.83 35.11 16.27
N GLN A 75 26.10 35.14 17.58
CA GLN A 75 25.24 35.78 18.56
C GLN A 75 25.34 37.30 18.46
N THR A 76 24.20 37.99 18.43
CA THR A 76 24.19 39.46 18.58
C THR A 76 24.38 39.82 20.04
N VAL A 77 25.34 40.68 20.37
CA VAL A 77 25.50 41.23 21.72
C VAL A 77 24.97 42.67 21.75
N TYR A 78 24.17 43.00 22.76
CA TYR A 78 23.64 44.33 23.01
C TYR A 78 24.43 44.99 24.14
N LEU A 79 24.77 46.27 23.98
CA LEU A 79 25.40 47.06 25.04
C LEU A 79 24.40 48.07 25.52
N ILE A 80 24.00 47.99 26.78
CA ILE A 80 22.88 48.78 27.30
C ILE A 80 23.42 49.78 28.31
N ASP A 81 23.28 51.07 27.99
CA ASP A 81 23.63 52.17 28.90
C ASP A 81 22.67 52.20 30.11
N SER A 82 23.06 52.93 31.15
CA SER A 82 22.29 53.30 32.34
C SER A 82 20.90 53.86 32.05
N ASN A 83 20.71 54.50 30.89
CA ASN A 83 19.41 54.98 30.41
C ASN A 83 18.51 53.89 29.78
N GLY A 84 18.99 52.65 29.71
CA GLY A 84 18.27 51.51 29.15
C GLY A 84 18.20 51.49 27.62
N LYS A 85 19.03 52.28 26.94
CA LYS A 85 19.16 52.31 25.47
C LYS A 85 20.37 51.49 25.03
N ASP A 86 20.28 50.87 23.84
CA ASP A 86 21.42 50.19 23.22
C ASP A 86 22.42 51.22 22.71
N PHE A 87 23.72 50.95 22.88
CA PHE A 87 24.84 51.81 22.50
C PHE A 87 24.84 52.11 20.99
N LEU A 88 24.51 51.10 20.17
CA LEU A 88 24.37 51.22 18.71
C LEU A 88 22.97 51.72 18.28
N GLN A 89 22.14 52.19 19.22
CA GLN A 89 20.75 52.61 19.01
C GLN A 89 19.86 51.57 18.31
N ARG A 90 20.19 50.28 18.42
CA ARG A 90 19.39 49.21 17.81
C ARG A 90 18.11 48.97 18.62
N LYS A 91 17.08 48.47 17.94
CA LYS A 91 15.83 48.06 18.60
C LYS A 91 16.08 46.84 19.48
N LEU A 92 15.95 47.01 20.80
CA LEU A 92 16.13 45.95 21.78
C LEU A 92 14.95 44.97 21.76
N PRO A 93 15.19 43.65 21.65
CA PRO A 93 14.15 42.65 21.86
C PRO A 93 13.54 42.77 23.27
N GLU A 94 12.23 42.58 23.39
CA GLU A 94 11.50 42.81 24.65
C GLU A 94 12.04 41.99 25.83
N ARG A 95 12.48 40.75 25.57
CA ARG A 95 13.10 39.87 26.57
C ARG A 95 14.46 40.41 27.05
N VAL A 96 15.25 41.00 26.15
CA VAL A 96 16.55 41.61 26.47
C VAL A 96 16.34 42.88 27.30
N TYR A 97 15.40 43.74 26.90
CA TYR A 97 15.04 44.94 27.66
C TYR A 97 14.54 44.61 29.08
N LYS A 98 13.61 43.66 29.22
CA LYS A 98 13.08 43.23 30.53
C LYS A 98 14.18 42.67 31.44
N ARG A 99 15.13 41.91 30.89
CA ARG A 99 16.28 41.36 31.65
C ARG A 99 17.26 42.45 32.04
N ALA A 100 17.62 43.33 31.12
CA ALA A 100 18.53 44.45 31.36
C ALA A 100 17.99 45.40 32.42
N ARG A 101 16.71 45.76 32.35
CA ARG A 101 16.06 46.61 33.35
C ARG A 101 16.10 46.00 34.75
N ARG A 102 15.91 44.69 34.87
CA ARG A 102 15.98 43.97 36.16
C ARG A 102 17.39 44.04 36.77
N ILE A 103 18.42 43.87 35.94
CA ILE A 103 19.82 43.97 36.39
C ILE A 103 20.16 45.41 36.78
N TRP A 104 19.79 46.39 35.95
CA TRP A 104 20.00 47.81 36.26
C TRP A 104 19.29 48.25 37.54
N SER A 105 18.03 47.84 37.75
CA SER A 105 17.31 48.13 39.00
C SER A 105 17.97 47.50 40.23
N SER A 106 18.62 46.34 40.09
CA SER A 106 19.35 45.72 41.19
C SER A 106 20.71 46.38 41.47
N ALA A 107 21.34 46.94 40.43
CA ALA A 107 22.64 47.60 40.50
C ALA A 107 22.55 49.02 41.09
N SER A 108 21.48 49.77 40.80
CA SER A 108 21.29 51.13 41.33
C SER A 108 20.83 51.19 42.79
N GLN A 109 20.23 50.10 43.30
CA GLN A 109 19.65 50.05 44.64
C GLN A 109 20.65 49.65 45.75
N HIS A 110 21.82 49.13 45.38
CA HIS A 110 22.88 48.74 46.32
C HIS A 110 24.14 49.57 46.07
N ARG A 111 24.31 50.67 46.81
CA ARG A 111 25.64 51.24 47.05
C ARG A 111 26.44 50.17 47.79
N PRO A 112 27.66 49.79 47.34
CA PRO A 112 28.43 48.77 48.03
C PRO A 112 28.91 49.33 49.37
N GLU A 113 28.15 49.11 50.44
CA GLU A 113 28.69 49.23 51.78
C GLU A 113 29.73 48.12 51.97
N ARG A 114 30.86 48.54 52.53
CA ARG A 114 32.20 47.95 52.47
C ARG A 114 32.32 46.54 53.06
N ASN A 115 31.26 45.86 53.48
CA ASN A 115 31.43 44.63 54.26
C ASN A 115 30.43 43.48 54.09
N GLU A 116 29.56 43.47 53.09
CA GLU A 116 28.63 42.34 52.92
C GLU A 116 28.86 41.53 51.64
N SER A 117 29.37 40.32 51.88
CA SER A 117 29.05 39.10 51.10
C SER A 117 29.56 39.02 49.66
N HIS A 118 30.84 38.68 49.54
CA HIS A 118 31.58 38.26 48.33
C HIS A 118 30.91 37.20 47.42
N ARG A 119 29.77 36.61 47.79
CA ARG A 119 29.06 35.60 46.97
C ARG A 119 27.95 36.17 46.08
N HIS A 120 27.24 37.23 46.49
CA HIS A 120 26.12 37.80 45.71
C HIS A 120 26.59 38.87 44.72
N ALA A 121 27.52 39.74 45.12
CA ALA A 121 28.11 40.74 44.23
C ALA A 121 28.94 40.13 43.07
N ARG A 122 29.45 38.89 43.21
CA ARG A 122 30.21 38.19 42.15
C ARG A 122 29.35 37.74 40.97
N ARG A 123 28.04 37.52 41.14
CA ARG A 123 27.16 37.13 40.01
C ARG A 123 26.73 38.31 39.14
N LEU A 124 26.68 39.52 39.70
CA LEU A 124 26.28 40.75 38.98
C LEU A 124 27.48 41.51 38.39
N ARG A 125 28.70 41.26 38.87
CA ARG A 125 29.93 41.90 38.37
C ARG A 125 30.37 41.48 36.98
N GLN A 126 29.70 40.52 36.33
CA GLN A 126 30.27 39.91 35.12
C GLN A 126 30.04 40.76 33.86
N SER A 127 28.95 41.51 33.71
CA SER A 127 28.63 42.18 32.43
C SER A 127 28.67 43.72 32.40
N LEU A 128 29.17 44.38 33.44
CA LEU A 128 29.30 45.84 33.47
C LEU A 128 30.68 46.27 32.96
N LEU A 129 30.72 46.79 31.73
CA LEU A 129 31.87 47.45 31.15
C LEU A 129 31.87 48.91 31.61
N VAL A 130 33.01 49.40 32.08
CA VAL A 130 33.19 50.83 32.41
C VAL A 130 34.10 51.41 31.36
N THR A 131 33.58 52.34 30.58
CA THR A 131 34.32 53.09 29.58
C THR A 131 35.30 54.06 30.25
N ASP A 132 36.37 54.47 29.56
CA ASP A 132 37.32 55.48 30.06
C ASP A 132 36.64 56.81 30.45
N ASP A 133 35.51 57.15 29.80
CA ASP A 133 34.66 58.31 30.13
C ASP A 133 33.76 58.12 31.36
N GLY A 134 33.89 57.01 32.09
CA GLY A 134 33.09 56.68 33.27
C GLY A 134 31.66 56.19 32.97
N GLN A 135 31.32 55.97 31.69
CA GLN A 135 30.03 55.39 31.31
C GLN A 135 29.98 53.89 31.64
N MET A 136 28.87 53.43 32.21
CA MET A 136 28.65 52.02 32.53
C MET A 136 27.76 51.38 31.45
N LEU A 137 28.30 50.39 30.74
CA LEU A 137 27.62 49.66 29.67
C LEU A 137 27.38 48.21 30.12
N LEU A 138 26.15 47.75 30.03
CA LEU A 138 25.78 46.37 30.35
C LEU A 138 25.80 45.50 29.09
N ALA A 139 26.72 44.53 29.02
CA ALA A 139 26.78 43.55 27.95
C ALA A 139 25.70 42.47 28.11
N MET A 140 24.83 42.37 27.09
CA MET A 140 23.71 41.44 27.07
C MET A 140 23.79 40.55 25.82
N PRO A 141 24.07 39.25 25.98
CA PRO A 141 23.94 38.31 24.87
C PRO A 141 22.48 38.27 24.38
N GLY A 142 22.31 38.59 23.10
CA GLY A 142 21.05 38.51 22.37
C GLY A 142 20.69 37.08 21.95
N PRO A 143 19.53 36.88 21.31
CA PRO A 143 19.10 35.55 20.90
C PRO A 143 20.04 34.97 19.83
N ALA A 144 20.67 33.82 20.11
CA ALA A 144 21.48 33.11 19.13
C ALA A 144 20.58 32.27 18.21
N PRO A 145 20.73 32.35 16.87
CA PRO A 145 20.02 31.49 15.95
C PRO A 145 20.57 30.06 16.05
N ARG A 146 19.83 29.12 16.67
CA ARG A 146 20.17 27.69 16.52
C ARG A 146 19.89 27.25 15.08
N GLY A 147 20.75 26.37 14.55
CA GLY A 147 20.59 25.78 13.22
C GLY A 147 19.26 25.04 13.08
N ARG A 148 18.67 25.16 11.88
CA ARG A 148 17.29 24.74 11.52
C ARG A 148 16.92 23.29 11.90
N LEU A 149 17.89 22.39 12.13
CA LEU A 149 17.65 21.00 12.52
C LEU A 149 17.62 20.73 14.04
N GLY A 150 18.23 21.58 14.87
CA GLY A 150 18.36 21.29 16.31
C GLY A 150 17.02 21.27 17.08
N PHE A 151 15.99 21.88 16.51
CA PHE A 151 14.64 21.97 17.09
C PHE A 151 13.83 20.67 16.94
N LEU A 152 14.13 19.83 15.94
CA LEU A 152 13.51 18.49 15.80
C LEU A 152 13.68 17.65 17.08
N LEU A 153 14.69 17.98 17.88
CA LEU A 153 15.02 17.29 19.11
C LEU A 153 14.72 18.07 20.41
N ALA A 154 13.88 19.12 20.42
CA ALA A 154 13.59 19.84 21.67
C ALA A 154 12.13 20.33 21.77
N GLY A 155 11.43 19.96 22.86
CA GLY A 155 10.16 20.58 23.27
C GLY A 155 8.87 19.82 22.91
N SER A 156 7.73 20.51 23.09
CA SER A 156 6.37 20.01 22.87
C SER A 156 6.00 19.84 21.39
N ALA A 157 6.73 20.49 20.48
CA ALA A 157 6.58 20.34 19.03
C ALA A 157 6.75 18.90 18.54
N ARG A 158 7.61 18.11 19.20
CA ARG A 158 7.82 16.69 18.89
C ARG A 158 6.53 15.89 18.96
N TRP A 159 5.72 16.11 19.98
CA TRP A 159 4.46 15.40 20.17
C TRP A 159 3.42 15.82 19.14
N ALA A 160 3.39 17.10 18.75
CA ALA A 160 2.51 17.58 17.68
C ALA A 160 2.88 16.96 16.32
N VAL A 161 4.18 16.90 15.99
CA VAL A 161 4.67 16.25 14.77
C VAL A 161 4.34 14.76 14.77
N LEU A 162 4.60 14.06 15.88
CA LEU A 162 4.30 12.63 16.01
C LEU A 162 2.80 12.34 15.91
N GLY A 163 1.95 13.16 16.55
CA GLY A 163 0.50 13.01 16.48
C GLY A 163 -0.05 13.23 15.08
N LEU A 164 0.43 14.26 14.37
CA LEU A 164 0.02 14.54 12.99
C LEU A 164 0.50 13.44 12.04
N ALA A 165 1.75 12.99 12.18
CA ALA A 165 2.28 11.88 11.41
C ALA A 165 1.45 10.60 11.61
N ALA A 166 1.13 10.27 12.86
CA ALA A 166 0.28 9.13 13.18
C ALA A 166 -1.12 9.24 12.56
N ALA A 167 -1.76 10.42 12.63
CA ALA A 167 -3.07 10.65 12.04
C ALA A 167 -3.07 10.46 10.51
N ILE A 168 -2.06 11.00 9.81
CA ILE A 168 -1.90 10.84 8.36
C ILE A 168 -1.68 9.37 8.01
N SER A 169 -0.77 8.68 8.73
CA SER A 169 -0.52 7.25 8.51
C SER A 169 -1.78 6.42 8.72
N LEU A 170 -2.55 6.69 9.78
CA LEU A 170 -3.79 5.98 10.08
C LEU A 170 -4.84 6.18 8.98
N LEU A 171 -5.02 7.43 8.53
CA LEU A 171 -5.97 7.77 7.47
C LEU A 171 -5.61 7.08 6.15
N SER A 172 -4.33 7.10 5.78
CA SER A 172 -3.88 6.48 4.55
C SER A 172 -3.93 4.96 4.59
N PHE A 173 -3.58 4.35 5.72
CA PHE A 173 -3.77 2.91 5.92
C PHE A 173 -5.26 2.53 5.82
N TRP A 174 -6.15 3.31 6.43
CA TRP A 174 -7.59 3.07 6.37
C TRP A 174 -8.14 3.15 4.94
N LEU A 175 -7.77 4.19 4.18
CA LEU A 175 -8.15 4.33 2.78
C LEU A 175 -7.62 3.17 1.92
N LEU A 176 -6.36 2.80 2.14
CA LEU A 176 -5.71 1.75 1.38
C LEU A 176 -6.35 0.39 1.68
N SER A 177 -6.52 0.05 2.96
CA SER A 177 -7.21 -1.16 3.41
C SER A 177 -8.61 -1.27 2.79
N ARG A 178 -9.40 -0.19 2.79
CA ARG A 178 -10.73 -0.19 2.20
C ARG A 178 -10.73 -0.37 0.68
N SER A 179 -9.69 0.11 -0.01
CA SER A 179 -9.55 -0.04 -1.45
C SER A 179 -9.14 -1.45 -1.90
N LEU A 180 -8.42 -2.20 -1.05
CA LEU A 180 -7.92 -3.54 -1.34
C LEU A 180 -8.81 -4.66 -0.76
N ALA A 181 -9.27 -4.51 0.49
CA ALA A 181 -10.02 -5.56 1.17
C ALA A 181 -11.41 -5.75 0.54
N ARG A 182 -12.12 -4.65 0.23
CA ARG A 182 -13.51 -4.73 -0.27
C ARG A 182 -13.66 -5.52 -1.58
N PRO A 183 -12.84 -5.32 -2.62
CA PRO A 183 -12.94 -6.12 -3.83
C PRO A 183 -12.56 -7.59 -3.58
N VAL A 184 -11.56 -7.84 -2.74
CA VAL A 184 -11.14 -9.21 -2.39
C VAL A 184 -12.25 -9.95 -1.64
N ASP A 185 -12.88 -9.32 -0.66
CA ASP A 185 -14.00 -9.90 0.08
C ASP A 185 -15.16 -10.26 -0.86
N ARG A 186 -15.44 -9.41 -1.86
CA ARG A 186 -16.47 -9.70 -2.87
C ARG A 186 -16.13 -10.89 -3.76
N ILE A 187 -14.87 -11.00 -4.21
CA ILE A 187 -14.43 -12.16 -4.96
C ILE A 187 -14.56 -13.42 -4.10
N SER A 188 -14.19 -13.34 -2.83
CA SER A 188 -14.33 -14.46 -1.88
C SER A 188 -15.78 -14.87 -1.64
N GLU A 189 -16.69 -13.90 -1.49
CA GLU A 189 -18.12 -14.14 -1.32
C GLU A 189 -18.73 -14.77 -2.58
N ALA A 190 -18.42 -14.24 -3.76
CA ALA A 190 -18.87 -14.79 -5.03
C ALA A 190 -18.35 -16.22 -5.24
N ALA A 191 -17.10 -16.48 -4.89
CA ALA A 191 -16.50 -17.82 -4.92
C ALA A 191 -17.18 -18.80 -3.96
N ALA A 192 -17.53 -18.35 -2.75
CA ALA A 192 -18.24 -19.18 -1.78
C ALA A 192 -19.65 -19.55 -2.28
N LEU A 193 -20.38 -18.60 -2.89
CA LEU A 193 -21.69 -18.85 -3.49
C LEU A 193 -21.58 -19.80 -4.70
N LEU A 194 -20.59 -19.60 -5.56
CA LEU A 194 -20.33 -20.48 -6.71
C LEU A 194 -20.02 -21.91 -6.25
N ALA A 195 -19.21 -22.07 -5.20
CA ALA A 195 -18.89 -23.35 -4.58
C ALA A 195 -20.12 -24.00 -3.91
N ALA A 196 -21.06 -23.20 -3.41
CA ALA A 196 -22.33 -23.68 -2.87
C ALA A 196 -23.34 -24.10 -3.97
N GLY A 197 -23.00 -23.93 -5.25
CA GLY A 197 -23.81 -24.34 -6.40
C GLY A 197 -24.57 -23.20 -7.09
N ASP A 198 -24.43 -21.95 -6.63
CA ASP A 198 -25.02 -20.81 -7.33
C ASP A 198 -24.14 -20.38 -8.51
N MET A 199 -24.40 -20.99 -9.66
CA MET A 199 -23.73 -20.72 -10.95
C MET A 199 -24.05 -19.32 -11.52
N THR A 200 -24.99 -18.58 -10.93
CA THR A 200 -25.33 -17.21 -11.36
C THR A 200 -24.56 -16.13 -10.59
N SER A 201 -23.91 -16.51 -9.49
CA SER A 201 -23.08 -15.62 -8.67
C SER A 201 -21.94 -15.02 -9.49
N ARG A 202 -21.78 -13.69 -9.40
CA ARG A 202 -20.72 -12.92 -10.05
C ARG A 202 -20.17 -11.90 -9.08
N VAL A 203 -18.91 -11.52 -9.26
CA VAL A 203 -18.28 -10.44 -8.49
C VAL A 203 -18.92 -9.10 -8.86
N GLY A 204 -19.21 -8.91 -10.16
CA GLY A 204 -19.93 -7.76 -10.69
C GLY A 204 -19.10 -6.48 -10.76
N GLU A 205 -19.69 -5.45 -11.39
CA GLU A 205 -18.98 -4.21 -11.76
C GLU A 205 -18.39 -3.43 -10.58
N GLY A 206 -18.93 -3.63 -9.38
CA GLY A 206 -18.47 -2.95 -8.18
C GLY A 206 -17.06 -3.34 -7.73
N ALA A 207 -16.46 -4.40 -8.27
CA ALA A 207 -15.08 -4.82 -7.97
C ALA A 207 -14.10 -4.56 -9.12
N TYR A 208 -14.57 -4.07 -10.27
CA TYR A 208 -13.75 -3.79 -11.46
C TYR A 208 -12.92 -2.51 -11.27
N THR A 209 -11.87 -2.64 -10.47
CA THR A 209 -10.86 -1.60 -10.34
C THR A 209 -9.92 -1.69 -11.54
N ARG A 210 -9.35 -0.56 -11.97
CA ARG A 210 -8.35 -0.53 -13.06
C ARG A 210 -6.97 -1.05 -12.65
N ASP A 211 -6.95 -2.06 -11.78
CA ASP A 211 -5.75 -2.69 -11.28
C ASP A 211 -5.88 -4.22 -11.30
N GLU A 212 -4.84 -4.88 -10.82
CA GLU A 212 -4.67 -6.33 -10.83
C GLU A 212 -5.82 -7.05 -10.11
N ILE A 213 -6.46 -6.42 -9.11
CA ILE A 213 -7.60 -7.00 -8.42
C ILE A 213 -8.86 -6.96 -9.29
N GLY A 214 -9.06 -5.88 -10.06
CA GLY A 214 -10.16 -5.84 -11.03
C GLY A 214 -9.96 -6.81 -12.19
N GLN A 215 -8.71 -7.03 -12.63
CA GLN A 215 -8.39 -8.09 -13.60
C GLN A 215 -8.71 -9.47 -13.05
N LEU A 216 -8.37 -9.73 -11.77
CA LEU A 216 -8.74 -10.98 -11.10
C LEU A 216 -10.26 -11.16 -11.01
N ALA A 217 -11.01 -10.10 -10.70
CA ALA A 217 -12.47 -10.14 -10.68
C ALA A 217 -13.05 -10.47 -12.06
N GLU A 218 -12.53 -9.87 -13.13
CA GLU A 218 -12.95 -10.17 -14.50
C GLU A 218 -12.63 -11.61 -14.89
N GLN A 219 -11.44 -12.11 -14.56
CA GLN A 219 -11.04 -13.49 -14.80
C GLN A 219 -11.92 -14.48 -14.03
N PHE A 220 -12.27 -14.17 -12.78
CA PHE A 220 -13.19 -14.97 -12.00
C PHE A 220 -14.58 -15.02 -12.65
N ASP A 221 -15.13 -13.89 -13.09
CA ASP A 221 -16.46 -13.85 -13.71
C ASP A 221 -16.50 -14.59 -15.05
N ARG A 222 -15.39 -14.58 -15.83
CA ARG A 222 -15.24 -15.43 -17.02
C ARG A 222 -15.22 -16.91 -16.67
N MET A 223 -14.44 -17.33 -15.68
CA MET A 223 -14.42 -18.71 -15.20
C MET A 223 -15.81 -19.16 -14.72
N ALA A 224 -16.52 -18.32 -13.96
CA ALA A 224 -17.87 -18.61 -13.49
C ALA A 224 -18.87 -18.77 -14.66
N LEU A 225 -18.71 -17.97 -15.73
CA LEU A 225 -19.51 -18.10 -16.95
C LEU A 225 -19.25 -19.43 -17.67
N GLU A 226 -17.98 -19.81 -17.84
CA GLU A 226 -17.60 -21.07 -18.48
C GLU A 226 -18.13 -22.27 -17.69
N LEU A 227 -18.03 -22.26 -16.36
CA LEU A 227 -18.58 -23.30 -15.49
C LEU A 227 -20.11 -23.40 -15.60
N ASP A 228 -20.82 -22.27 -15.60
CA ASP A 228 -22.28 -22.25 -15.79
C ASP A 228 -22.67 -22.85 -17.15
N GLN A 229 -21.98 -22.47 -18.22
CA GLN A 229 -22.22 -23.01 -19.56
C GLN A 229 -21.98 -24.52 -19.62
N GLN A 230 -20.85 -25.01 -19.10
CA GLN A 230 -20.56 -26.45 -19.04
C GLN A 230 -21.64 -27.22 -18.25
N SER A 231 -22.08 -26.65 -17.12
CA SER A 231 -23.13 -27.25 -16.29
C SER A 231 -24.47 -27.35 -17.04
N ARG A 232 -24.86 -26.28 -17.75
CA ARG A 232 -26.08 -26.26 -18.58
C ARG A 232 -26.02 -27.28 -19.72
N THR A 233 -24.89 -27.35 -20.43
CA THR A 233 -24.69 -28.32 -21.52
C THR A 233 -24.84 -29.75 -21.02
N ARG A 234 -24.23 -30.10 -19.87
CA ARG A 234 -24.40 -31.42 -19.25
C ARG A 234 -25.86 -31.71 -18.90
N LEU A 235 -26.57 -30.73 -18.33
CA LEU A 235 -27.98 -30.89 -17.97
C LEU A 235 -28.88 -31.11 -19.20
N GLU A 236 -28.61 -30.39 -20.29
CA GLU A 236 -29.30 -30.55 -21.57
C GLU A 236 -29.03 -31.93 -22.18
N MET A 237 -27.79 -32.42 -22.12
CA MET A 237 -27.44 -33.77 -22.55
C MET A 237 -28.22 -34.82 -21.76
N PHE A 238 -28.27 -34.75 -20.42
CA PHE A 238 -29.06 -35.67 -19.60
C PHE A 238 -30.55 -35.63 -19.95
N ARG A 239 -31.10 -34.44 -20.20
CA ARG A 239 -32.48 -34.30 -20.64
C ARG A 239 -32.71 -35.01 -21.98
N ASN A 240 -31.82 -34.83 -22.95
CA ASN A 240 -31.92 -35.47 -24.26
C ASN A 240 -31.82 -37.00 -24.16
N ILE A 241 -30.88 -37.51 -23.35
CA ILE A 241 -30.75 -38.95 -23.08
C ILE A 241 -32.04 -39.51 -22.46
N ALA A 242 -32.61 -38.82 -21.47
CA ALA A 242 -33.86 -39.24 -20.85
C ALA A 242 -35.03 -39.28 -21.86
N HIS A 243 -35.09 -38.33 -22.79
CA HIS A 243 -36.09 -38.33 -23.87
C HIS A 243 -35.92 -39.50 -24.84
N GLU A 244 -34.68 -39.76 -25.29
CA GLU A 244 -34.37 -40.87 -26.20
C GLU A 244 -34.62 -42.24 -25.56
N LEU A 245 -34.41 -42.39 -24.24
CA LEU A 245 -34.69 -43.63 -23.51
C LEU A 245 -36.19 -43.87 -23.25
N ARG A 246 -37.00 -42.81 -23.12
CA ARG A 246 -38.44 -42.95 -22.85
C ARG A 246 -39.15 -43.68 -24.01
N ALA A 247 -38.79 -43.38 -25.26
CA ALA A 247 -39.43 -43.98 -26.42
C ALA A 247 -39.28 -45.52 -26.51
N PRO A 248 -38.07 -46.11 -26.42
CA PRO A 248 -37.89 -47.56 -26.42
C PRO A 248 -38.49 -48.22 -25.17
N LEU A 249 -38.42 -47.59 -23.99
CA LEU A 249 -39.05 -48.11 -22.78
C LEU A 249 -40.58 -48.25 -22.92
N THR A 250 -41.25 -47.23 -23.48
CA THR A 250 -42.69 -47.32 -23.76
C THR A 250 -43.01 -48.44 -24.75
N ARG A 251 -42.19 -48.61 -25.80
CA ARG A 251 -42.39 -49.70 -26.77
C ARG A 251 -42.16 -51.08 -26.16
N LEU A 252 -41.19 -51.21 -25.25
CA LEU A 252 -40.95 -52.41 -24.44
C LEU A 252 -42.17 -52.77 -23.60
N GLN A 253 -42.72 -51.79 -22.86
CA GLN A 253 -43.91 -51.97 -22.03
C GLN A 253 -45.11 -52.45 -22.84
N ILE A 254 -45.37 -51.83 -24.00
CA ILE A 254 -46.46 -52.25 -24.90
C ILE A 254 -46.23 -53.68 -25.41
N ALA A 255 -45.00 -54.02 -25.80
CA ALA A 255 -44.69 -55.36 -26.30
C ALA A 255 -44.88 -56.43 -25.22
N THR A 256 -44.52 -56.14 -23.96
CA THR A 256 -44.73 -57.05 -22.82
C THR A 256 -46.20 -57.22 -22.47
N GLU A 257 -47.01 -56.15 -22.46
CA GLU A 257 -48.46 -56.25 -22.24
C GLU A 257 -49.17 -57.07 -23.33
N LEU A 258 -48.73 -56.95 -24.59
CA LEU A 258 -49.27 -57.73 -25.69
C LEU A 258 -48.90 -59.21 -25.60
N LEU A 259 -47.71 -59.53 -25.08
CA LEU A 259 -47.26 -60.89 -24.78
C LEU A 259 -48.17 -61.56 -23.75
N GLU A 260 -48.56 -60.84 -22.69
CA GLU A 260 -49.47 -61.37 -21.66
C GLU A 260 -50.89 -61.61 -22.20
N ARG A 261 -51.38 -60.74 -23.10
CA ARG A 261 -52.77 -60.79 -23.60
C ARG A 261 -52.98 -61.73 -24.79
N LYS A 262 -51.97 -61.93 -25.64
CA LYS A 262 -52.10 -62.69 -26.91
C LYS A 262 -50.94 -63.68 -27.09
N PRO A 263 -51.03 -64.89 -26.49
CA PRO A 263 -49.95 -65.88 -26.56
C PRO A 263 -49.62 -66.33 -27.98
N GLU A 264 -50.57 -66.22 -28.91
CA GLU A 264 -50.43 -66.59 -30.33
C GLU A 264 -49.47 -65.67 -31.10
N SER A 265 -49.22 -64.46 -30.57
CA SER A 265 -48.30 -63.46 -31.15
C SER A 265 -46.95 -63.41 -30.43
N SER A 266 -46.70 -64.29 -29.46
CA SER A 266 -45.56 -64.21 -28.54
C SER A 266 -44.21 -64.13 -29.25
N ALA A 267 -44.00 -64.91 -30.32
CA ALA A 267 -42.74 -64.92 -31.05
C ALA A 267 -42.40 -63.56 -31.69
N GLN A 268 -43.39 -62.86 -32.22
CA GLN A 268 -43.20 -61.54 -32.83
C GLN A 268 -42.94 -60.47 -31.76
N GLN A 269 -43.69 -60.49 -30.66
CA GLN A 269 -43.49 -59.53 -29.57
C GLN A 269 -42.15 -59.77 -28.86
N LEU A 270 -41.71 -61.02 -28.68
CA LEU A 270 -40.40 -61.33 -28.09
C LEU A 270 -39.24 -60.85 -28.97
N LYS A 271 -39.38 -60.89 -30.30
CA LYS A 271 -38.42 -60.25 -31.22
C LYS A 271 -38.40 -58.73 -31.02
N ARG A 272 -39.57 -58.11 -30.84
CA ARG A 272 -39.68 -56.66 -30.63
C ARG A 272 -39.07 -56.21 -29.30
N VAL A 273 -39.32 -56.96 -28.21
CA VAL A 273 -38.67 -56.77 -26.91
C VAL A 273 -37.15 -56.82 -27.05
N ARG A 274 -36.62 -57.84 -27.72
CA ARG A 274 -35.17 -58.00 -27.91
C ARG A 274 -34.55 -56.85 -28.71
N TYR A 275 -35.23 -56.43 -29.78
CA TYR A 275 -34.80 -55.28 -30.58
C TYR A 275 -34.72 -53.97 -29.77
N GLU A 276 -35.72 -53.68 -28.93
CA GLU A 276 -35.68 -52.48 -28.09
C GLU A 276 -34.61 -52.56 -27.00
N ILE A 277 -34.31 -53.75 -26.47
CA ILE A 277 -33.18 -53.97 -25.55
C ILE A 277 -31.85 -53.67 -26.24
N GLU A 278 -31.60 -54.26 -27.41
CA GLU A 278 -30.40 -54.00 -28.23
C GLU A 278 -30.25 -52.50 -28.54
N ARG A 279 -31.37 -51.82 -28.81
CA ARG A 279 -31.37 -50.38 -29.06
C ARG A 279 -31.02 -49.55 -27.83
N ILE A 280 -31.50 -49.94 -26.64
CA ILE A 280 -31.13 -49.28 -25.37
C ILE A 280 -29.65 -49.52 -25.06
N GLU A 281 -29.12 -50.72 -25.29
CA GLU A 281 -27.69 -51.03 -25.12
C GLU A 281 -26.80 -50.20 -26.05
N ALA A 282 -27.21 -50.02 -27.31
CA ALA A 282 -26.53 -49.16 -28.26
C ALA A 282 -26.52 -47.68 -27.80
N LEU A 283 -27.66 -47.17 -27.33
CA LEU A 283 -27.75 -45.80 -26.78
C LEU A 283 -26.87 -45.63 -25.54
N ALA A 284 -26.89 -46.60 -24.61
CA ALA A 284 -26.03 -46.57 -23.43
C ALA A 284 -24.54 -46.55 -23.80
N SER A 285 -24.14 -47.34 -24.79
CA SER A 285 -22.76 -47.37 -25.30
C SER A 285 -22.33 -46.02 -25.89
N GLN A 286 -23.23 -45.35 -26.64
CA GLN A 286 -22.97 -44.02 -27.20
C GLN A 286 -22.79 -42.96 -26.10
N VAL A 287 -23.62 -42.98 -25.07
CA VAL A 287 -23.51 -42.06 -23.93
C VAL A 287 -22.20 -42.27 -23.16
N LEU A 288 -21.81 -43.52 -22.93
CA LEU A 288 -20.52 -43.86 -22.30
C LEU A 288 -19.32 -43.41 -23.15
N ALA A 289 -19.40 -43.58 -24.47
CA ALA A 289 -18.37 -43.09 -25.38
C ALA A 289 -18.24 -41.56 -25.33
N LEU A 290 -19.37 -40.84 -25.31
CA LEU A 290 -19.39 -39.38 -25.17
C LEU A 290 -18.81 -38.94 -23.82
N ALA A 291 -19.21 -39.57 -22.71
CA ALA A 291 -18.69 -39.25 -21.38
C ALA A 291 -17.17 -39.45 -21.27
N ARG A 292 -16.62 -40.48 -21.93
CA ARG A 292 -15.17 -40.69 -22.03
C ARG A 292 -14.48 -39.62 -22.88
N ALA A 293 -15.09 -39.24 -24.01
CA ALA A 293 -14.55 -38.18 -24.87
C ALA A 293 -14.48 -36.83 -24.11
N GLU A 294 -15.49 -36.49 -23.31
CA GLU A 294 -15.45 -35.29 -22.47
C GLU A 294 -14.37 -35.34 -21.38
N GLN A 295 -14.03 -36.53 -20.86
CA GLN A 295 -12.91 -36.68 -19.93
C GLN A 295 -11.56 -36.47 -20.60
N LEU A 296 -11.35 -37.04 -21.80
CA LEU A 296 -10.10 -36.87 -22.54
C LEU A 296 -9.87 -35.44 -23.02
N TYR A 297 -10.93 -34.71 -23.36
CA TYR A 297 -10.83 -33.30 -23.78
C TYR A 297 -10.28 -32.37 -22.67
N ASN A 298 -10.40 -32.77 -21.40
CA ASN A 298 -9.88 -32.00 -20.27
C ASN A 298 -8.45 -32.39 -19.86
N SER A 299 -7.83 -33.34 -20.56
CA SER A 299 -6.45 -33.77 -20.33
C SER A 299 -5.53 -33.10 -21.34
N ASP A 300 -4.58 -32.30 -20.88
CA ASP A 300 -3.54 -31.62 -21.71
C ASP A 300 -2.44 -32.61 -22.18
N ASP A 301 -2.84 -33.82 -22.56
CA ASP A 301 -1.94 -34.86 -23.04
C ASP A 301 -1.71 -34.67 -24.53
N SER A 302 -0.53 -34.16 -24.86
CA SER A 302 -0.06 -34.04 -26.24
C SER A 302 0.14 -35.44 -26.83
N THR A 303 -0.62 -35.79 -27.87
CA THR A 303 -0.54 -37.12 -28.51
C THR A 303 -0.07 -36.99 -29.96
N LEU A 304 0.82 -37.89 -30.38
CA LEU A 304 1.24 -38.01 -31.78
C LEU A 304 0.10 -38.62 -32.61
N ILE A 305 -0.42 -37.86 -33.59
CA ILE A 305 -1.50 -38.33 -34.47
C ILE A 305 -1.13 -39.64 -35.16
N GLY A 306 0.10 -39.74 -35.69
CA GLY A 306 0.54 -40.89 -36.47
C GLY A 306 0.41 -42.21 -35.72
N GLN A 307 0.73 -42.22 -34.42
CA GLN A 307 0.61 -43.42 -33.58
C GLN A 307 -0.85 -43.82 -33.33
N THR A 308 -1.71 -42.84 -33.07
CA THR A 308 -3.14 -43.09 -32.81
C THR A 308 -3.86 -43.57 -34.07
N VAL A 309 -3.59 -42.91 -35.21
CA VAL A 309 -4.18 -43.28 -36.51
C VAL A 309 -3.72 -44.67 -36.93
N ARG A 310 -2.45 -45.02 -36.70
CA ARG A 310 -1.93 -46.37 -36.98
C ARG A 310 -2.64 -47.45 -36.17
N GLN A 311 -2.98 -47.20 -34.90
CA GLN A 311 -3.78 -48.15 -34.11
C GLN A 311 -5.19 -48.35 -34.69
N VAL A 312 -5.87 -47.26 -35.06
CA VAL A 312 -7.22 -47.34 -35.64
C VAL A 312 -7.21 -48.07 -36.99
N ILE A 313 -6.17 -47.86 -37.81
CA ILE A 313 -6.06 -48.54 -39.11
C ILE A 313 -5.82 -50.04 -38.93
N LEU A 314 -5.02 -50.45 -37.95
CA LEU A 314 -4.81 -51.88 -37.66
C LEU A 314 -6.11 -52.57 -37.26
N ASP A 315 -6.93 -51.91 -36.43
CA ASP A 315 -8.25 -52.42 -36.05
C ASP A 315 -9.20 -52.46 -37.27
N ALA A 316 -9.17 -51.43 -38.11
CA ALA A 316 -10.00 -51.35 -39.32
C ALA A 316 -9.59 -52.37 -40.39
N GLU A 317 -8.29 -52.66 -40.55
CA GLU A 317 -7.78 -53.70 -41.46
C GLU A 317 -8.23 -55.10 -41.02
N PHE A 318 -8.25 -55.33 -39.70
CA PHE A 318 -8.75 -56.58 -39.13
C PHE A 318 -10.24 -56.80 -39.42
N GLU A 319 -11.08 -55.77 -39.27
CA GLU A 319 -12.50 -55.85 -39.62
C GLU A 319 -12.73 -55.92 -41.15
N ALA A 320 -11.98 -55.14 -41.93
CA ALA A 320 -12.11 -55.09 -43.39
C ALA A 320 -11.74 -56.42 -44.06
N GLY A 321 -10.81 -57.18 -43.47
CA GLY A 321 -10.45 -58.54 -43.90
C GLY A 321 -11.63 -59.52 -43.91
N ALA A 322 -12.64 -59.33 -43.06
CA ALA A 322 -13.86 -60.13 -43.06
C ALA A 322 -14.80 -59.79 -44.24
N THR A 323 -14.63 -58.62 -44.84
CA THR A 323 -15.48 -58.10 -45.94
C THR A 323 -14.75 -58.00 -47.29
N GLY A 324 -13.45 -58.34 -47.35
CA GLY A 324 -12.66 -58.31 -48.59
C GLY A 324 -12.28 -56.91 -49.07
N VAL A 325 -12.30 -55.90 -48.19
CA VAL A 325 -11.93 -54.52 -48.50
C VAL A 325 -10.47 -54.30 -48.09
N HIS A 326 -9.67 -53.68 -48.96
CA HIS A 326 -8.27 -53.33 -48.65
C HIS A 326 -8.17 -51.86 -48.26
N ILE A 327 -7.53 -51.59 -47.13
CA ILE A 327 -7.24 -50.22 -46.66
C ILE A 327 -5.77 -49.94 -46.99
N GLU A 328 -5.48 -48.75 -47.54
CA GLU A 328 -4.12 -48.26 -47.79
C GLU A 328 -3.98 -46.91 -47.09
N PHE A 329 -3.00 -46.80 -46.19
CA PHE A 329 -2.73 -45.57 -45.46
C PHE A 329 -1.33 -45.05 -45.77
N THR A 330 -1.26 -43.81 -46.25
CA THR A 330 0.00 -43.08 -46.44
C THR A 330 0.21 -42.13 -45.26
N GLU A 331 1.22 -42.41 -44.44
CA GLU A 331 1.59 -41.57 -43.31
C GLU A 331 2.19 -40.24 -43.82
N PRO A 332 1.72 -39.07 -43.34
CA PRO A 332 2.33 -37.79 -43.69
C PRO A 332 3.75 -37.67 -43.12
N SER A 333 4.62 -36.93 -43.82
CA SER A 333 6.06 -36.86 -43.56
C SER A 333 6.47 -36.18 -42.24
N ASP A 334 5.58 -35.39 -41.65
CA ASP A 334 5.83 -34.63 -40.42
C ASP A 334 5.03 -35.22 -39.25
N ASP A 335 5.70 -35.42 -38.12
CA ASP A 335 5.07 -35.78 -36.85
C ASP A 335 4.14 -34.64 -36.39
N MET A 336 2.86 -34.74 -36.74
CA MET A 336 1.85 -33.80 -36.28
C MET A 336 1.48 -34.09 -34.83
N LEU A 337 1.95 -33.23 -33.93
CA LEU A 337 1.53 -33.15 -32.54
C LEU A 337 0.21 -32.38 -32.45
N ILE A 338 -0.82 -33.02 -31.91
CA ILE A 338 -2.03 -32.31 -31.45
C ILE A 338 -1.88 -32.05 -29.97
N LYS A 339 -2.07 -30.79 -29.58
CA LYS A 339 -2.35 -30.39 -28.20
C LYS A 339 -3.86 -30.36 -28.01
N GLY A 340 -4.33 -31.01 -26.94
CA GLY A 340 -5.72 -31.00 -26.48
C GLY A 340 -6.15 -29.61 -26.07
#